data_AF-A0A5C6YC69-F1
#
_entry.id   AF-A0A5C6YC69-F1
#
_cell.length_a   1.000
_cell.length_b   1.000
_cell.length_c   1.000
_cell.angle_alpha   90.00
_cell.angle_beta   90.00
_cell.angle_gamma   90.00
#
_symmetry.space_group_name_H-M   'P 1'
#
loop_
_entity.id
_entity.type
_entity.pdbx_description
1 polymer ?
#
loop_
_entity_poly.entity_id
_entity_poly.type
_entity_poly.pdbx_seq_one_letter_code
_entity_poly.pdbx_strand_id
1 'polypeptide(L)'
;MGINSYYRWHLFGNKKFSPYLEYGAGFFYGFSEFPPNGTNFTFNSTTQVGVEYTFDNKNKLRLSYGHIHQSNNELLDPNPGEDGNGFKITYLWFWK
;
A
#
# COMPACT_ATOMS: atom_id res chain seq x y z
N MET A 1 4.29 -13.75 0.21
CA MET A 1 4.67 -12.86 -0.90
C MET A 1 3.42 -12.33 -1.56
N GLY A 2 3.39 -11.08 -2.00
CA GLY A 2 2.20 -10.51 -2.62
C GLY A 2 2.55 -9.50 -3.70
N ILE A 3 1.59 -9.26 -4.59
CA ILE A 3 1.65 -8.23 -5.61
C ILE A 3 0.51 -7.26 -5.31
N ASN A 4 0.84 -5.98 -5.31
CA ASN A 4 -0.13 -4.92 -5.04
C ASN A 4 0.01 -3.84 -6.10
N SER A 5 -1.13 -3.43 -6.64
CA SER A 5 -1.24 -2.31 -7.58
C SER A 5 -1.57 -1.05 -6.80
N TYR A 6 -0.98 0.07 -7.18
CA TYR A 6 -1.21 1.35 -6.52
C TYR A 6 -1.64 2.41 -7.53
N TYR A 7 -2.73 3.09 -7.22
CA TYR A 7 -3.24 4.24 -7.94
C TYR A 7 -3.02 5.47 -7.07
N ARG A 8 -2.16 6.38 -7.53
CA ARG A 8 -1.81 7.60 -6.80
C ARG A 8 -2.34 8.82 -7.55
N TRP A 9 -3.06 9.66 -6.83
CA TRP A 9 -3.51 10.96 -7.31
C TRP A 9 -2.81 12.09 -6.56
N HIS A 10 -2.05 12.91 -7.29
CA HIS A 10 -1.41 14.12 -6.77
C HIS A 10 -2.40 15.30 -6.83
N LEU A 11 -2.81 15.79 -5.65
CA LEU A 11 -3.90 16.76 -5.52
C LEU A 11 -3.62 18.11 -6.20
N PHE A 12 -2.34 18.50 -6.26
CA PHE A 12 -1.90 19.77 -6.84
C PHE A 12 -0.91 19.59 -8.00
N GLY A 13 -0.95 18.42 -8.64
CA GLY A 13 -0.02 18.04 -9.69
C GLY A 13 1.41 17.73 -9.19
N ASN A 14 2.32 17.53 -10.14
CA ASN A 14 3.68 17.06 -9.88
C ASN A 14 4.64 18.20 -9.51
N LYS A 15 4.40 18.84 -8.36
CA LYS A 15 5.29 19.86 -7.77
C LYS A 15 6.41 19.22 -6.94
N LYS A 16 7.43 20.02 -6.60
CA LYS A 16 8.56 19.59 -5.74
C LYS A 16 8.09 18.99 -4.41
N PHE A 17 7.07 19.60 -3.80
CA PHE A 17 6.27 19.00 -2.73
C PHE A 17 4.87 18.72 -3.27
N SER A 18 4.43 17.48 -3.21
CA SER A 18 3.15 17.06 -3.77
C SER A 18 2.38 16.15 -2.82
N PRO A 19 1.36 16.69 -2.12
CA PRO A 19 0.38 15.89 -1.40
C PRO A 19 -0.36 14.94 -2.35
N TYR A 20 -0.60 13.72 -1.88
CA TYR A 20 -1.28 12.69 -2.67
C TYR A 20 -2.26 11.87 -1.84
N LEU A 21 -3.24 11.32 -2.55
CA LEU A 21 -4.06 10.19 -2.14
C LEU A 21 -3.58 8.96 -2.89
N GLU A 22 -3.49 7.82 -2.20
CA GLU A 22 -3.12 6.54 -2.80
C GLU A 22 -4.14 5.48 -2.39
N TYR A 23 -4.64 4.75 -3.38
CA TYR A 23 -5.42 3.53 -3.19
C TYR A 23 -4.62 2.36 -3.76
N GLY A 24 -4.64 1.22 -3.09
CA GLY A 24 -4.01 0.02 -3.59
C GLY A 24 -4.84 -1.22 -3.38
N ALA A 25 -4.75 -2.14 -4.33
CA ALA A 25 -5.39 -3.44 -4.27
C ALA A 25 -4.44 -4.51 -4.77
N GLY A 26 -4.38 -5.63 -4.05
CA GLY A 26 -3.44 -6.70 -4.32
C GLY A 26 -3.87 -8.03 -3.75
N PHE A 27 -3.00 -9.02 -3.98
CA PHE A 27 -3.14 -10.38 -3.48
C PHE A 27 -1.83 -10.79 -2.81
N PHE A 28 -1.95 -11.63 -1.80
CA PHE A 28 -0.85 -12.11 -0.98
C PHE A 28 -1.00 -13.61 -0.74
N TYR A 29 0.12 -14.33 -0.85
CA TYR A 29 0.26 -15.74 -0.50
C TYR A 29 1.30 -15.90 0.62
N GLY A 30 0.86 -16.21 1.83
CA GLY A 30 1.69 -16.40 3.02
C GLY A 30 2.31 -17.80 3.11
N PHE A 31 3.44 -17.90 3.81
CA PHE A 31 4.02 -19.19 4.20
C PHE A 31 3.26 -19.83 5.37
N SER A 32 2.58 -19.00 6.16
CA SER A 32 1.61 -19.37 7.19
C SER A 32 0.26 -18.74 6.86
N GLU A 33 -0.80 -19.27 7.46
CA GLU A 33 -2.12 -18.64 7.42
C GLU A 33 -2.05 -17.23 8.00
N PHE A 34 -2.71 -16.30 7.31
CA PHE A 34 -2.86 -14.93 7.77
C PHE A 34 -4.17 -14.37 7.22
N PRO A 35 -5.02 -13.73 8.04
CA PRO A 35 -4.91 -13.60 9.50
C PRO A 35 -4.96 -14.96 10.23
N PRO A 36 -4.71 -15.02 11.57
CA PRO A 36 -4.74 -16.28 12.31
C PRO A 36 -6.04 -17.05 12.12
N ASN A 37 -5.93 -18.37 11.91
CA ASN A 37 -7.03 -19.26 11.51
C ASN A 37 -7.67 -18.93 10.15
N GLY A 38 -7.05 -18.09 9.33
CA GLY A 38 -7.53 -17.72 8.00
C GLY A 38 -6.98 -18.64 6.94
N THR A 39 -6.40 -18.06 5.90
CA THR A 39 -5.87 -18.82 4.76
C THR A 39 -4.50 -18.30 4.36
N ASN A 40 -3.74 -19.09 3.62
CA ASN A 40 -2.49 -18.61 3.05
C ASN A 40 -2.72 -17.56 1.95
N PHE A 41 -3.83 -17.62 1.22
CA PHE A 41 -4.14 -16.70 0.12
C PHE A 41 -5.17 -15.64 0.54
N THR A 42 -4.78 -14.37 0.46
CA THR A 42 -5.63 -13.24 0.85
C THR A 42 -5.56 -12.10 -0.14
N PHE A 43 -6.61 -11.29 -0.16
CA PHE A 43 -6.64 -9.98 -0.79
C PHE A 43 -6.18 -8.90 0.18
N ASN A 44 -5.58 -7.86 -0.38
CA ASN A 44 -5.11 -6.71 0.35
C ASN A 44 -5.68 -5.45 -0.28
N SER A 45 -6.28 -4.59 0.53
CA SER A 45 -6.77 -3.26 0.15
C SER A 45 -6.07 -2.21 1.00
N THR A 46 -5.60 -1.13 0.40
CA THR A 46 -4.96 -0.02 1.11
C THR A 46 -5.51 1.32 0.69
N THR A 47 -5.62 2.23 1.64
CA THR A 47 -5.93 3.65 1.38
C THR A 47 -4.98 4.50 2.19
N GLN A 48 -4.29 5.45 1.55
CA GLN A 48 -3.23 6.23 2.17
C GLN A 48 -3.31 7.69 1.74
N VAL A 49 -2.91 8.56 2.65
CA VAL A 49 -2.63 9.97 2.37
C VAL A 49 -1.15 10.21 2.62
N GLY A 50 -0.53 11.08 1.83
CA GLY A 50 0.89 11.33 2.01
C GLY A 50 1.39 12.57 1.28
N VAL A 51 2.69 12.78 1.42
CA VAL A 51 3.43 13.82 0.72
C VAL A 51 4.62 13.19 0.00
N GLU A 52 4.84 13.62 -1.23
CA GLU A 52 6.02 13.32 -2.02
C GLU A 52 6.92 14.55 -2.12
N TYR A 53 8.20 14.37 -1.86
CA TYR A 53 9.26 15.33 -2.14
C TYR A 53 10.10 14.85 -3.33
N THR A 54 10.19 15.64 -4.39
CA THR A 54 11.02 15.36 -5.57
C THR A 54 12.34 16.12 -5.45
N PHE A 55 13.46 15.40 -5.46
CA PHE A 55 14.80 15.97 -5.46
C PHE A 55 15.17 16.51 -6.85
N ASP A 56 16.20 17.35 -6.94
CA ASP A 56 16.63 17.95 -8.21
C ASP A 56 17.19 16.89 -9.20
N ASN A 57 17.67 15.76 -8.67
CA ASN A 57 18.07 14.60 -9.46
C ASN A 57 16.89 13.70 -9.89
N LYS A 58 15.64 14.12 -9.67
CA LYS A 58 14.38 13.41 -9.93
C LYS A 58 14.08 12.22 -9.01
N ASN A 59 14.98 11.85 -8.10
CA ASN A 59 14.65 10.89 -7.04
C ASN A 59 13.51 11.45 -6.18
N LYS A 60 12.83 10.57 -5.45
CA LYS A 60 11.66 10.98 -4.65
C LYS A 60 11.68 10.36 -3.27
N LEU A 61 11.34 11.14 -2.27
CA LEU A 61 11.05 10.67 -0.91
C LEU A 61 9.55 10.82 -0.65
N ARG A 62 8.94 9.81 -0.05
CA ARG A 62 7.52 9.83 0.32
C ARG A 62 7.37 9.52 1.79
N LEU A 63 6.48 10.25 2.42
CA LEU A 63 5.93 9.93 3.73
C LEU A 63 4.41 9.79 3.58
N SER A 64 3.85 8.72 4.11
CA SER A 64 2.41 8.43 4.05
C SER A 64 1.93 7.84 5.36
N TYR A 65 0.65 8.07 5.64
CA TYR A 65 -0.11 7.38 6.67
C TYR A 65 -1.36 6.80 6.03
N GLY A 66 -1.76 5.62 6.44
CA GLY A 66 -2.98 5.04 5.91
C GLY A 66 -3.39 3.74 6.55
N HIS A 67 -4.43 3.19 5.96
CA HIS A 67 -5.13 2.00 6.37
C HIS A 67 -4.87 0.86 5.40
N ILE A 68 -4.79 -0.35 5.93
CA ILE A 68 -4.68 -1.62 5.21
C ILE A 68 -5.73 -2.57 5.76
N HIS A 69 -6.46 -3.23 4.87
CA HIS A 69 -7.38 -4.32 5.17
C HIS A 69 -6.92 -5.56 4.42
N GLN A 70 -6.85 -6.70 5.10
CA GLN A 70 -6.45 -7.97 4.50
C GLN A 70 -7.40 -9.09 4.93
N SER A 71 -7.96 -9.80 3.96
CA SER A 71 -8.94 -10.88 4.17
C SER A 71 -8.98 -11.79 2.95
N ASN A 72 -9.69 -12.92 3.02
CA ASN A 72 -9.87 -13.79 1.85
C ASN A 72 -11.13 -13.42 1.03
N ASN A 73 -11.81 -12.32 1.37
CA ASN A 73 -13.06 -11.85 0.75
C ASN A 73 -14.16 -12.94 0.69
N GLU A 74 -14.27 -13.76 1.73
CA GLU A 74 -15.27 -14.84 1.84
C GLU A 74 -15.14 -15.94 0.77
N LEU A 75 -13.99 -16.04 0.10
CA LEU A 75 -13.77 -17.12 -0.87
C LEU A 75 -13.59 -18.49 -0.19
N LEU A 76 -13.16 -18.50 1.07
CA LEU A 76 -12.89 -19.70 1.86
C LEU A 76 -13.30 -19.46 3.32
N ASP A 77 -13.82 -20.49 3.98
CA ASP A 77 -14.14 -20.43 5.41
C ASP A 77 -12.96 -20.92 6.28
N PRO A 78 -12.66 -20.23 7.39
CA PRO A 78 -13.24 -18.95 7.81
C PRO A 78 -12.57 -17.76 7.09
N ASN A 79 -13.25 -16.61 7.05
CA ASN A 79 -12.72 -15.34 6.53
C ASN A 79 -12.40 -14.34 7.65
N PRO A 80 -11.34 -14.55 8.44
CA PRO A 80 -10.89 -13.51 9.34
C PRO A 80 -10.31 -12.35 8.52
N GLY A 81 -10.79 -11.14 8.80
CA GLY A 81 -10.20 -9.90 8.31
C GLY A 81 -9.24 -9.32 9.33
N GLU A 82 -8.14 -8.73 8.86
CA GLU A 82 -7.20 -7.98 9.69
C GLU A 82 -7.00 -6.58 9.14
N ASP A 83 -7.07 -5.62 10.06
CA ASP A 83 -6.96 -4.19 9.79
C ASP A 83 -5.70 -3.63 10.43
N GLY A 84 -4.98 -2.80 9.67
CA GLY A 84 -3.79 -2.11 10.13
C GLY A 84 -3.83 -0.64 9.78
N ASN A 85 -3.18 0.19 10.60
CA ASN A 85 -2.91 1.58 10.28
C ASN A 85 -1.45 1.88 10.56
N GLY A 86 -0.79 2.67 9.71
CA GLY A 86 0.62 2.91 9.90
C GLY A 86 1.23 3.95 9.00
N PHE A 87 2.46 4.31 9.35
CA PHE A 87 3.32 5.18 8.55
C PHE A 87 4.17 4.37 7.59
N LYS A 88 4.33 4.90 6.37
CA LYS A 88 5.19 4.33 5.33
C LYS A 88 6.14 5.41 4.83
N ILE A 89 7.43 5.10 4.82
CA ILE A 89 8.50 5.91 4.21
C ILE A 89 8.96 5.17 2.96
N THR A 90 9.08 5.88 1.83
CA THR A 90 9.49 5.26 0.55
C THR A 90 10.47 6.15 -0.18
N TYR A 91 11.53 5.55 -0.71
CA TYR A 91 12.48 6.21 -1.60
C TYR A 91 12.37 5.64 -3.01
N LEU A 92 12.15 6.49 -4.01
CA LEU A 92 12.21 6.12 -5.42
C LEU A 92 13.52 6.63 -6.03
N TRP A 93 14.30 5.67 -6.52
CA TRP A 93 15.57 5.91 -7.19
C TRP A 93 15.39 5.86 -8.72
N PHE A 94 15.83 6.89 -9.42
CA PHE A 94 15.92 6.91 -10.87
C PHE A 94 17.40 6.88 -11.28
N TRP A 95 17.79 5.80 -11.97
CA TRP A 95 19.10 5.69 -12.58
C TRP A 95 19.21 6.66 -13.77
N LYS A 96 20.38 7.27 -13.95
CA LYS A 96 20.71 8.05 -15.14
C LYS A 96 21.43 7.18 -16.15
#